data_AF-A0A956HHP5-F1
#
_entry.id   AF-A0A956HHP5-F1
#
_cell.length_a   1.000
_cell.length_b   1.000
_cell.length_c   1.000
_cell.angle_alpha   90.00
_cell.angle_beta   90.00
_cell.angle_gamma   90.00
#
_symmetry.space_group_name_H-M   'P 1'
#
loop_
_entity.id
_entity.type
_entity.pdbx_description
1 polymer ?
#
loop_
_entity_poly.entity_id
_entity_poly.type
_entity_poly.pdbx_seq_one_letter_code
_entity_poly.pdbx_strand_id
1 'polypeptide(L)'
;ARGGLIDELTRAPAWARLLGARLERTIAAARLFLARWERDRDALARAFPELLRARALEFDVGLSDPHAGGRTVIRVLAPSGAALYYKPRPLSGERLLAPLLEGLHAALGEAPPVTPRSLERDDYAWVAHVTHRPLDTGAAWRAYHRRAGALLLALYVAGVTDAHADNLIAHGGWPLLIDAECLLHPTLRASLSSTPADDSVARVGLLPRWARDERGLWYSQAGLSDPRRNAPRRPTWRVVGVNTDAMTCARSYAPGETGANAPWADPEAAPTDDRAEDVLVGFTRAYRAFQAGASTLAAPLLEQARRHRGRFVLRPTAHYAALSDHLQRPATSDGAAITRALEALRRPFAGASARDQELAARLTAAELDQLLAGDIPVFYADADGDALHPPDGPPIAGALEHSAVAALVDRLARLGEADLERQRATLRDAFAASPTAPDLSAAARPSAGTDRGATGSSETGDAETRSAADLGRGRSDGR
;
A
#
# COMPACT_ATOMS: atom_id res chain seq x y z
N ALA A 1 -32.35 8.45 27.71
CA ALA A 1 -31.31 9.10 26.88
C ALA A 1 -31.74 9.08 25.42
N ARG A 2 -32.45 10.12 24.96
CA ARG A 2 -32.76 10.34 23.53
C ARG A 2 -32.44 11.81 23.28
N GLY A 3 -31.39 12.10 22.49
CA GLY A 3 -30.95 13.48 22.20
C GLY A 3 -29.52 13.56 21.67
N GLY A 4 -28.53 13.13 22.45
CA GLY A 4 -27.12 13.44 22.20
C GLY A 4 -26.59 13.18 20.78
N LEU A 5 -26.81 11.98 20.20
CA LEU A 5 -26.30 11.68 18.85
C LEU A 5 -26.98 12.51 17.77
N ILE A 6 -28.30 12.73 17.86
CA ILE A 6 -29.05 13.54 16.90
C ILE A 6 -28.60 15.00 17.00
N ASP A 7 -28.39 15.50 18.21
CA ASP A 7 -27.92 16.87 18.45
C ASP A 7 -26.48 17.08 17.92
N GLU A 8 -25.60 16.08 18.05
CA GLU A 8 -24.25 16.12 17.45
C GLU A 8 -24.31 16.07 15.92
N LEU A 9 -25.09 15.16 15.34
CA LEU A 9 -25.25 15.05 13.88
C LEU A 9 -25.88 16.32 13.27
N THR A 10 -26.79 16.97 13.99
CA THR A 10 -27.42 18.22 13.56
C THR A 10 -26.43 19.39 13.60
N ARG A 11 -25.50 19.40 14.57
CA ARG A 11 -24.42 20.41 14.64
C ARG A 11 -23.34 20.22 13.57
N ALA A 12 -23.20 19.02 13.01
CA ALA A 12 -22.22 18.68 11.98
C ALA A 12 -22.87 17.97 10.77
N PRO A 13 -23.73 18.65 9.98
CA PRO A 13 -24.52 18.01 8.92
C PRO A 13 -23.66 17.41 7.79
N ALA A 14 -22.52 18.02 7.48
CA ALA A 14 -21.57 17.46 6.51
C ALA A 14 -20.95 16.14 7.01
N TRP A 15 -20.62 16.07 8.30
CA TRP A 15 -20.15 14.83 8.93
C TRP A 15 -21.27 13.78 8.98
N ALA A 16 -22.50 14.17 9.33
CA ALA A 16 -23.66 13.27 9.32
C ALA A 16 -23.90 12.63 7.94
N ARG A 17 -23.74 13.40 6.87
CA ARG A 17 -23.80 12.89 5.48
C ARG A 17 -22.70 11.88 5.20
N LEU A 18 -21.45 12.19 5.57
CA LEU A 18 -20.31 11.28 5.37
C LEU A 18 -20.49 9.97 6.17
N LEU A 19 -20.94 10.07 7.41
CA LEU A 19 -21.24 8.91 8.26
C LEU A 19 -22.35 8.06 7.65
N GLY A 20 -23.45 8.67 7.20
CA GLY A 20 -24.54 7.97 6.52
C GLY A 20 -24.07 7.22 5.27
N ALA A 21 -23.34 7.91 4.39
CA ALA A 21 -22.78 7.30 3.19
C ALA A 21 -21.82 6.14 3.50
N ARG A 22 -20.97 6.29 4.53
CA ARG A 22 -20.07 5.22 4.99
C ARG A 22 -20.85 4.01 5.49
N LEU A 23 -21.87 4.22 6.33
CA LEU A 23 -22.71 3.15 6.86
C LEU A 23 -23.44 2.38 5.74
N GLU A 24 -24.05 3.09 4.81
CA GLU A 24 -24.74 2.47 3.66
C GLU A 24 -23.79 1.62 2.83
N ARG A 25 -22.58 2.13 2.52
CA ARG A 25 -21.55 1.39 1.78
C ARG A 25 -21.04 0.18 2.56
N THR A 26 -20.78 0.31 3.86
CA THR A 26 -20.37 -0.82 4.70
C THR A 26 -21.44 -1.91 4.72
N ILE A 27 -22.72 -1.55 4.85
CA ILE A 27 -23.84 -2.50 4.79
C ILE A 27 -23.92 -3.17 3.40
N ALA A 28 -23.78 -2.40 2.33
CA ALA A 28 -23.80 -2.93 0.96
C ALA A 28 -22.64 -3.90 0.70
N ALA A 29 -21.42 -3.56 1.12
CA ALA A 29 -20.24 -4.40 1.00
C ALA A 29 -20.39 -5.71 1.81
N ALA A 30 -20.91 -5.64 3.04
CA ALA A 30 -21.19 -6.81 3.86
C ALA A 30 -22.25 -7.72 3.22
N ARG A 31 -23.35 -7.15 2.70
CA ARG A 31 -24.38 -7.91 1.97
C ARG A 31 -23.82 -8.59 0.72
N LEU A 32 -22.99 -7.89 -0.05
CA LEU A 32 -22.34 -8.43 -1.24
C LEU A 32 -21.43 -9.61 -0.88
N PHE A 33 -20.62 -9.47 0.17
CA PHE A 33 -19.78 -10.56 0.67
C PHE A 33 -20.62 -11.77 1.09
N LEU A 34 -21.65 -11.57 1.91
CA LEU A 34 -22.52 -12.67 2.38
C LEU A 34 -23.22 -13.38 1.22
N ALA A 35 -23.74 -12.63 0.24
CA ALA A 35 -24.36 -13.22 -0.94
C ALA A 35 -23.37 -14.06 -1.77
N ARG A 36 -22.13 -13.58 -1.95
CA ARG A 36 -21.06 -14.31 -2.65
C ARG A 36 -20.60 -15.55 -1.87
N TRP A 37 -20.49 -15.44 -0.54
CA TRP A 37 -20.18 -16.55 0.35
C TRP A 37 -21.24 -17.65 0.28
N GLU A 38 -22.53 -17.30 0.35
CA GLU A 38 -23.63 -18.25 0.23
C GLU A 38 -23.65 -18.91 -1.16
N ARG A 39 -23.49 -18.12 -2.22
CA ARG A 39 -23.46 -18.62 -3.60
C ARG A 39 -22.36 -19.65 -3.83
N ASP A 40 -21.17 -19.41 -3.28
CA ASP A 40 -20.00 -20.25 -3.52
C ASP A 40 -19.80 -21.36 -2.49
N ARG A 41 -20.68 -21.48 -1.47
CA ARG A 41 -20.50 -22.37 -0.32
C ARG A 41 -20.16 -23.81 -0.70
N ASP A 42 -20.87 -24.38 -1.67
CA ASP A 42 -20.64 -25.76 -2.12
C ASP A 42 -19.33 -25.91 -2.90
N ALA A 43 -18.99 -24.92 -3.72
CA ALA A 43 -17.73 -24.91 -4.45
C ALA A 43 -16.54 -24.75 -3.50
N LEU A 44 -16.69 -23.89 -2.49
CA LEU A 44 -15.74 -23.73 -1.41
C LEU A 44 -15.59 -25.02 -0.59
N ALA A 45 -16.67 -25.76 -0.33
CA ALA A 45 -16.60 -27.00 0.44
C ALA A 45 -15.81 -28.08 -0.30
N ARG A 46 -15.92 -28.12 -1.63
CA ARG A 46 -15.14 -29.03 -2.48
C ARG A 46 -13.69 -28.59 -2.62
N ALA A 47 -13.46 -27.30 -2.82
CA ALA A 47 -12.11 -26.78 -3.00
C ALA A 47 -11.34 -26.80 -1.67
N PHE A 48 -11.88 -26.18 -0.62
CA PHE A 48 -11.27 -25.94 0.70
C PHE A 48 -11.99 -26.73 1.82
N PRO A 49 -12.01 -28.07 1.78
CA PRO A 49 -12.74 -28.88 2.77
C PRO A 49 -12.21 -28.74 4.20
N GLU A 50 -10.99 -28.24 4.39
CA GLU A 50 -10.40 -27.90 5.69
C GLU A 50 -11.10 -26.73 6.39
N LEU A 51 -11.72 -25.83 5.65
CA LEU A 51 -12.38 -24.64 6.19
C LEU A 51 -13.83 -24.95 6.61
N LEU A 52 -14.56 -25.68 5.78
CA LEU A 52 -16.01 -25.82 5.89
C LEU A 52 -16.50 -27.04 6.70
N ARG A 53 -15.58 -27.79 7.31
CA ARG A 53 -15.91 -28.75 8.39
C ARG A 53 -16.07 -28.08 9.75
N ALA A 54 -15.74 -26.79 9.86
CA ALA A 54 -15.82 -26.06 11.11
C ALA A 54 -17.27 -25.72 11.49
N ARG A 55 -17.59 -25.79 12.79
CA ARG A 55 -18.90 -25.39 13.33
C ARG A 55 -19.11 -23.89 13.40
N ALA A 56 -18.01 -23.13 13.49
CA ALA A 56 -17.98 -21.68 13.56
C ALA A 56 -16.80 -21.17 12.73
N LEU A 57 -16.94 -19.97 12.18
CA LEU A 57 -15.90 -19.29 11.41
C LEU A 57 -15.76 -17.87 11.96
N GLU A 58 -14.51 -17.39 12.00
CA GLU A 58 -14.19 -16.00 12.28
C GLU A 58 -13.95 -15.27 10.96
N PHE A 59 -14.35 -14.00 10.91
CA PHE A 59 -14.20 -13.14 9.74
C PHE A 59 -13.41 -11.90 10.12
N ASP A 60 -12.17 -11.81 9.66
CA ASP A 60 -11.39 -10.58 9.78
C ASP A 60 -11.67 -9.69 8.58
N VAL A 61 -12.21 -8.51 8.86
CA VAL A 61 -12.58 -7.51 7.85
C VAL A 61 -11.58 -6.35 7.86
N GLY A 62 -11.54 -5.56 6.77
CA GLY A 62 -10.68 -4.39 6.71
C GLY A 62 -9.19 -4.74 6.58
N LEU A 63 -8.86 -5.88 5.96
CA LEU A 63 -7.48 -6.32 5.74
C LEU A 63 -6.80 -5.64 4.53
N SER A 64 -7.52 -4.76 3.85
CA SER A 64 -7.02 -3.92 2.76
C SER A 64 -7.67 -2.54 2.85
N ASP A 65 -7.13 -1.60 2.10
CA ASP A 65 -7.79 -0.32 1.85
C ASP A 65 -9.22 -0.54 1.30
N PRO A 66 -10.21 0.27 1.73
CA PRO A 66 -11.54 0.24 1.17
C PRO A 66 -11.56 0.88 -0.21
N HIS A 67 -12.09 0.15 -1.19
CA HIS A 67 -12.25 0.62 -2.57
C HIS A 67 -13.64 0.27 -3.12
N ALA A 68 -14.06 0.97 -4.17
CA ALA A 68 -15.21 0.60 -5.00
C ALA A 68 -16.49 0.28 -4.19
N GLY A 69 -16.87 1.17 -3.26
CA GLY A 69 -18.03 0.98 -2.40
C GLY A 69 -17.71 0.30 -1.07
N GLY A 70 -16.56 0.60 -0.46
CA GLY A 70 -16.17 0.08 0.85
C GLY A 70 -15.74 -1.39 0.85
N ARG A 71 -15.44 -1.97 -0.32
CA ARG A 71 -15.03 -3.38 -0.44
C ARG A 71 -13.60 -3.51 0.06
N THR A 72 -13.37 -4.52 0.88
CA THR A 72 -12.04 -4.86 1.43
C THR A 72 -11.80 -6.36 1.33
N VAL A 73 -10.53 -6.76 1.42
CA VAL A 73 -10.17 -8.17 1.61
C VAL A 73 -10.71 -8.65 2.96
N ILE A 74 -11.30 -9.85 2.97
CA ILE A 74 -11.84 -10.50 4.16
C ILE A 74 -11.14 -11.84 4.35
N ARG A 75 -10.58 -12.11 5.54
CA ARG A 75 -10.08 -13.44 5.90
C ARG A 75 -11.18 -14.20 6.61
N VAL A 76 -11.40 -15.42 6.17
CA VAL A 76 -12.24 -16.42 6.83
C VAL A 76 -11.31 -17.40 7.55
N LEU A 77 -11.46 -17.52 8.86
CA LEU A 77 -10.60 -18.34 9.71
C LEU A 77 -11.44 -19.42 10.39
N ALA A 78 -11.02 -20.67 10.23
CA ALA A 78 -11.58 -21.80 10.94
C ALA A 78 -10.84 -22.00 12.29
N PRO A 79 -11.50 -22.57 13.31
CA PRO A 79 -10.87 -22.92 14.60
C PRO A 79 -9.67 -23.87 14.48
N SER A 80 -9.56 -24.62 13.38
CA SER A 80 -8.41 -25.45 13.06
C SER A 80 -7.16 -24.67 12.66
N GLY A 81 -7.27 -23.34 12.45
CA GLY A 81 -6.23 -22.49 11.86
C GLY A 81 -6.24 -22.45 10.34
N ALA A 82 -7.11 -23.22 9.67
CA ALA A 82 -7.29 -23.10 8.23
C ALA A 82 -7.88 -21.73 7.87
N ALA A 83 -7.30 -21.07 6.87
CA ALA A 83 -7.70 -19.72 6.49
C ALA A 83 -7.84 -19.55 4.98
N LEU A 84 -8.81 -18.71 4.60
CA LEU A 84 -9.16 -18.37 3.22
C LEU A 84 -9.35 -16.86 3.10
N TYR A 85 -8.87 -16.27 2.01
CA TYR A 85 -9.00 -14.85 1.73
C TYR A 85 -10.02 -14.62 0.61
N TYR A 86 -11.05 -13.85 0.89
CA TYR A 86 -11.93 -13.26 -0.10
C TYR A 86 -11.31 -11.98 -0.62
N LYS A 87 -11.02 -11.94 -1.93
CA LYS A 87 -10.60 -10.73 -2.63
C LYS A 87 -11.77 -10.24 -3.49
N PRO A 88 -12.32 -9.03 -3.26
CA PRO A 88 -13.45 -8.50 -4.03
C PRO A 88 -13.04 -7.97 -5.42
N ARG A 89 -12.11 -8.67 -6.08
CA ARG A 89 -11.56 -8.39 -7.41
C ARG A 89 -11.14 -9.70 -8.10
N PRO A 90 -11.05 -9.73 -9.44
CA PRO A 90 -10.49 -10.87 -10.15
C PRO A 90 -8.99 -11.06 -9.83
N LEU A 91 -8.47 -12.27 -10.08
CA LEU A 91 -7.04 -12.61 -9.99
C LEU A 91 -6.35 -12.58 -11.36
N SER A 92 -6.79 -11.67 -12.25
CA SER A 92 -6.28 -11.61 -13.62
C SER A 92 -4.77 -11.39 -13.65
N GLY A 93 -4.24 -10.50 -12.82
CA GLY A 93 -2.80 -10.26 -12.72
C GLY A 93 -2.02 -11.50 -12.29
N GLU A 94 -2.45 -12.17 -11.22
CA GLU A 94 -1.82 -13.40 -10.74
C GLU A 94 -1.83 -14.50 -11.80
N ARG A 95 -2.96 -14.66 -12.51
CA ARG A 95 -3.12 -15.63 -13.59
C ARG A 95 -2.22 -15.34 -14.79
N LEU A 96 -2.02 -14.07 -15.15
CA LEU A 96 -1.10 -13.66 -16.22
C LEU A 96 0.37 -13.86 -15.83
N LEU A 97 0.70 -13.68 -14.54
CA LEU A 97 2.06 -13.79 -14.05
C LEU A 97 2.53 -15.24 -13.89
N ALA A 98 1.63 -16.16 -13.55
CA ALA A 98 1.98 -17.55 -13.22
C ALA A 98 2.74 -18.29 -14.35
N PRO A 99 2.27 -18.29 -15.63
CA PRO A 99 2.99 -18.98 -16.71
C PRO A 99 4.39 -18.41 -16.96
N LEU A 100 4.57 -17.09 -16.79
CA LEU A 100 5.87 -16.45 -16.92
C LEU A 100 6.84 -16.94 -15.83
N LEU A 101 6.37 -17.01 -14.58
CA LEU A 101 7.16 -17.53 -13.47
C LEU A 101 7.50 -19.01 -13.68
N GLU A 102 6.53 -19.84 -14.07
CA GLU A 102 6.74 -21.27 -14.32
C GLU A 102 7.78 -21.49 -15.42
N GLY A 103 7.62 -20.82 -16.57
CA GLY A 103 8.55 -20.94 -17.68
C GLY A 103 9.96 -20.44 -17.34
N LEU A 104 10.06 -19.34 -16.59
CA LEU A 104 11.34 -18.79 -16.16
C LEU A 104 12.08 -19.74 -15.20
N HIS A 105 11.39 -20.32 -14.23
CA HIS A 105 12.00 -21.28 -13.30
C HIS A 105 12.41 -22.57 -14.02
N ALA A 106 11.59 -23.05 -14.96
CA ALA A 106 11.95 -24.19 -15.80
C ALA A 106 13.24 -23.92 -16.60
N ALA A 107 13.38 -22.72 -17.19
CA ALA A 107 14.59 -22.32 -17.90
C ALA A 107 15.82 -22.18 -17.00
N LEU A 108 15.63 -21.94 -15.69
CA LEU A 108 16.68 -21.94 -14.69
C LEU A 108 17.02 -23.33 -14.13
N GLY A 109 16.28 -24.37 -14.52
CA GLY A 109 16.39 -25.71 -13.96
C GLY A 109 15.85 -25.81 -12.52
N GLU A 110 14.93 -24.93 -12.15
CA GLU A 110 14.32 -24.86 -10.83
C GLU A 110 12.83 -25.27 -10.88
N ALA A 111 12.31 -25.77 -9.74
CA ALA A 111 10.88 -25.99 -9.60
C ALA A 111 10.11 -24.65 -9.70
N PRO A 112 8.86 -24.63 -10.19
CA PRO A 112 8.07 -23.42 -10.19
C PRO A 112 7.73 -22.97 -8.76
N PRO A 113 7.47 -21.67 -8.54
CA PRO A 113 7.01 -21.17 -7.25
C PRO A 113 5.63 -21.76 -6.90
N VAL A 114 5.33 -21.77 -5.60
CA VAL A 114 4.02 -22.24 -5.12
C VAL A 114 2.94 -21.23 -5.49
N THR A 115 1.99 -21.64 -6.32
CA THR A 115 0.78 -20.87 -6.60
C THR A 115 -0.30 -21.21 -5.56
N PRO A 116 -0.85 -20.22 -4.82
CA PRO A 116 -1.91 -20.48 -3.86
C PRO A 116 -3.14 -21.03 -4.55
N ARG A 117 -3.77 -22.05 -3.95
CA ARG A 117 -5.03 -22.59 -4.48
C ARG A 117 -6.12 -21.53 -4.43
N SER A 118 -6.79 -21.30 -5.55
CA SER A 118 -7.83 -20.29 -5.70
C SER A 118 -9.16 -20.88 -6.20
N LEU A 119 -10.25 -20.19 -5.91
CA LEU A 119 -11.54 -20.33 -6.57
C LEU A 119 -11.88 -18.98 -7.19
N GLU A 120 -11.72 -18.89 -8.51
CA GLU A 120 -11.92 -17.66 -9.27
C GLU A 120 -13.37 -17.52 -9.75
N ARG A 121 -13.82 -16.26 -9.78
CA ARG A 121 -15.06 -15.79 -10.40
C ARG A 121 -14.73 -14.58 -11.28
N ASP A 122 -15.71 -14.08 -12.01
CA ASP A 122 -15.49 -13.01 -12.99
C ASP A 122 -15.00 -11.70 -12.32
N ASP A 123 -15.52 -11.36 -11.14
CA ASP A 123 -15.28 -10.08 -10.47
C ASP A 123 -14.82 -10.20 -9.00
N TYR A 124 -14.51 -11.41 -8.53
CA TYR A 124 -13.92 -11.68 -7.22
C TYR A 124 -13.24 -13.06 -7.17
N ALA A 125 -12.51 -13.35 -6.10
CA ALA A 125 -11.93 -14.66 -5.91
C ALA A 125 -11.77 -15.03 -4.43
N TRP A 126 -11.62 -16.34 -4.20
CA TRP A 126 -11.22 -16.91 -2.92
C TRP A 126 -9.83 -17.51 -3.04
N VAL A 127 -8.92 -17.20 -2.13
CA VAL A 127 -7.51 -17.61 -2.21
C VAL A 127 -7.08 -18.26 -0.89
N ALA A 128 -6.47 -19.44 -0.97
CA ALA A 128 -5.89 -20.10 0.19
C ALA A 128 -4.89 -19.18 0.91
N HIS A 129 -4.89 -19.22 2.23
CA HIS A 129 -3.83 -18.57 3.00
C HIS A 129 -2.45 -19.13 2.65
N VAL A 130 -1.49 -18.24 2.45
CA VAL A 130 -0.08 -18.58 2.28
C VAL A 130 0.62 -18.40 3.61
N THR A 131 0.96 -19.50 4.27
CA THR A 131 1.63 -19.46 5.57
C THR A 131 3.05 -18.92 5.44
N HIS A 132 3.41 -17.91 6.23
CA HIS A 132 4.82 -17.53 6.39
C HIS A 132 5.62 -18.71 6.94
N ARG A 133 6.69 -19.09 6.25
CA ARG A 133 7.58 -20.18 6.65
C ARG A 133 9.01 -19.65 6.62
N PRO A 134 9.63 -19.39 7.79
CA PRO A 134 11.00 -18.88 7.84
C PRO A 134 12.01 -19.91 7.31
N LEU A 135 13.21 -19.45 6.97
CA LEU A 135 14.31 -20.32 6.53
C LEU A 135 15.06 -20.92 7.72
N ASP A 136 15.48 -22.18 7.58
CA ASP A 136 16.17 -22.93 8.63
C ASP A 136 17.71 -23.00 8.43
N THR A 137 18.25 -22.60 7.27
CA THR A 137 19.69 -22.75 6.95
C THR A 137 20.26 -21.61 6.10
N GLY A 138 21.57 -21.40 6.18
CA GLY A 138 22.30 -20.43 5.34
C GLY A 138 22.32 -20.76 3.84
N ALA A 139 22.29 -22.03 3.44
CA ALA A 139 22.16 -22.39 2.02
C ALA A 139 20.77 -21.99 1.48
N ALA A 140 19.72 -22.15 2.28
CA ALA A 140 18.38 -21.71 1.94
C ALA A 140 18.28 -20.18 1.83
N TRP A 141 19.08 -19.43 2.60
CA TRP A 141 19.18 -17.97 2.52
C TRP A 141 19.61 -17.47 1.14
N ARG A 142 20.72 -18.01 0.61
CA ARG A 142 21.24 -17.60 -0.70
C ARG A 142 20.29 -17.97 -1.83
N ALA A 143 19.70 -19.17 -1.76
CA ALA A 143 18.71 -19.63 -2.73
C ALA A 143 17.45 -18.74 -2.74
N TYR A 144 16.94 -18.35 -1.56
CA TYR A 144 15.80 -17.44 -1.44
C TYR A 144 16.06 -16.10 -2.14
N HIS A 145 17.22 -15.48 -1.90
CA HIS A 145 17.58 -14.20 -2.50
C HIS A 145 17.83 -14.29 -4.01
N ARG A 146 18.39 -15.40 -4.50
CA ARG A 146 18.47 -15.66 -5.95
C ARG A 146 17.09 -15.80 -6.59
N ARG A 147 16.16 -16.49 -5.93
CA ARG A 147 14.75 -16.56 -6.39
C ARG A 147 14.05 -15.22 -6.32
N ALA A 148 14.37 -14.37 -5.34
CA ALA A 148 13.89 -12.99 -5.30
C ALA A 148 14.40 -12.19 -6.51
N GLY A 149 15.64 -12.40 -6.94
CA GLY A 149 16.18 -11.87 -8.19
C GLY A 149 15.42 -12.34 -9.44
N ALA A 150 15.09 -13.64 -9.51
CA ALA A 150 14.28 -14.19 -10.61
C ALA A 150 12.84 -13.63 -10.62
N LEU A 151 12.22 -13.51 -9.44
CA LEU A 151 10.92 -12.86 -9.27
C LEU A 151 10.98 -11.39 -9.77
N LEU A 152 11.98 -10.62 -9.36
CA LEU A 152 12.17 -9.23 -9.80
C LEU A 152 12.22 -9.10 -11.32
N LEU A 153 12.89 -10.01 -12.02
CA LEU A 153 12.87 -10.02 -13.48
C LEU A 153 11.47 -10.25 -14.02
N ALA A 154 10.77 -11.27 -13.55
CA ALA A 154 9.42 -11.58 -14.03
C ALA A 154 8.48 -10.38 -13.84
N LEU A 155 8.55 -9.72 -12.68
CA LEU A 155 7.78 -8.52 -12.36
C LEU A 155 8.17 -7.31 -13.23
N TYR A 156 9.47 -7.13 -13.48
CA TYR A 156 9.99 -6.10 -14.38
C TYR A 156 9.45 -6.30 -15.81
N VAL A 157 9.58 -7.51 -16.36
CA VAL A 157 9.08 -7.85 -17.70
C VAL A 157 7.57 -7.65 -17.79
N ALA A 158 6.81 -8.17 -16.83
CA ALA A 158 5.34 -8.03 -16.77
C ALA A 158 4.85 -6.62 -16.43
N GLY A 159 5.76 -5.67 -16.14
CA GLY A 159 5.42 -4.28 -15.86
C GLY A 159 4.63 -4.08 -14.58
N VAL A 160 4.87 -4.92 -13.58
CA VAL A 160 4.27 -4.79 -12.25
C VAL A 160 4.80 -3.54 -11.55
N THR A 161 3.93 -2.89 -10.79
CA THR A 161 4.30 -1.88 -9.79
C THR A 161 3.61 -2.18 -8.46
N ASP A 162 3.91 -1.40 -7.43
CA ASP A 162 3.27 -1.47 -6.11
C ASP A 162 3.41 -2.84 -5.40
N ALA A 163 4.46 -3.61 -5.72
CA ALA A 163 4.81 -4.81 -4.97
C ALA A 163 5.61 -4.40 -3.71
N HIS A 164 4.91 -4.15 -2.61
CA HIS A 164 5.49 -3.77 -1.32
C HIS A 164 5.60 -4.96 -0.35
N ALA A 165 6.17 -4.73 0.83
CA ALA A 165 6.43 -5.76 1.84
C ALA A 165 5.19 -6.55 2.25
N ASP A 166 4.05 -5.88 2.41
CA ASP A 166 2.80 -6.57 2.79
C ASP A 166 2.28 -7.51 1.68
N ASN A 167 2.75 -7.37 0.44
CA ASN A 167 2.38 -8.23 -0.70
C ASN A 167 3.36 -9.40 -0.91
N LEU A 168 4.45 -9.47 -0.14
CA LEU A 168 5.46 -10.51 -0.26
C LEU A 168 5.44 -11.42 0.97
N ILE A 169 5.36 -12.73 0.77
CA ILE A 169 5.45 -13.73 1.83
C ILE A 169 6.66 -14.62 1.61
N ALA A 170 7.53 -14.72 2.61
CA ALA A 170 8.56 -15.73 2.67
C ALA A 170 7.94 -17.09 3.03
N HIS A 171 7.88 -17.99 2.05
CA HIS A 171 7.25 -19.28 2.17
C HIS A 171 8.29 -20.41 2.01
N GLY A 172 9.14 -20.53 3.02
CA GLY A 172 10.35 -21.33 2.97
C GLY A 172 11.31 -20.69 1.98
N GLY A 173 11.90 -21.49 1.09
CA GLY A 173 12.83 -20.99 0.06
C GLY A 173 12.21 -20.12 -1.04
N TRP A 174 10.97 -19.65 -0.90
CA TRP A 174 10.22 -18.96 -1.95
C TRP A 174 9.73 -17.58 -1.50
N PRO A 175 10.15 -16.48 -2.18
CA PRO A 175 9.51 -15.18 -2.05
C PRO A 175 8.23 -15.17 -2.91
N LEU A 176 7.06 -15.26 -2.29
CA LEU A 176 5.78 -15.33 -2.99
C LEU A 176 5.10 -13.96 -3.02
N LEU A 177 4.84 -13.44 -4.22
CA LEU A 177 3.98 -12.28 -4.41
C LEU A 177 2.53 -12.74 -4.33
N ILE A 178 1.79 -12.27 -3.32
CA ILE A 178 0.39 -12.65 -3.11
C ILE A 178 -0.61 -11.64 -3.69
N ASP A 179 -0.11 -10.52 -4.23
CA ASP A 179 -0.92 -9.51 -4.90
C ASP A 179 -0.23 -8.99 -6.15
N ALA A 180 -0.84 -9.25 -7.31
CA ALA A 180 -0.36 -8.79 -8.61
C ALA A 180 -1.39 -7.91 -9.35
N GLU A 181 -2.26 -7.21 -8.63
CA GLU A 181 -3.33 -6.41 -9.25
C GLU A 181 -2.84 -5.22 -10.08
N CYS A 182 -1.62 -4.74 -9.78
CA CYS A 182 -0.93 -3.67 -10.51
C CYS A 182 0.00 -4.21 -11.61
N LEU A 183 -0.29 -5.40 -12.16
CA LEU A 183 0.40 -5.97 -13.33
C LEU A 183 0.00 -5.25 -14.62
N LEU A 184 0.97 -5.09 -15.53
CA LEU A 184 0.84 -4.29 -16.76
C LEU A 184 0.37 -2.87 -16.44
N HIS A 185 1.06 -2.21 -15.51
CA HIS A 185 0.74 -0.84 -15.13
C HIS A 185 1.15 0.13 -16.25
N PRO A 186 0.20 0.89 -16.84
CA PRO A 186 0.49 1.83 -17.92
C PRO A 186 1.17 3.10 -17.40
N THR A 187 1.72 3.89 -18.33
CA THR A 187 2.34 5.18 -17.98
C THR A 187 1.34 6.32 -18.18
N LEU A 188 1.16 7.15 -17.15
CA LEU A 188 0.37 8.37 -17.25
C LEU A 188 1.07 9.36 -18.20
N ARG A 189 0.30 10.19 -18.91
CA ARG A 189 0.89 11.23 -19.75
C ARG A 189 1.84 12.12 -18.97
N ALA A 190 2.96 12.47 -19.60
CA ALA A 190 4.05 13.19 -18.92
C ALA A 190 3.58 14.54 -18.32
N SER A 191 2.68 15.25 -19.00
CA SER A 191 2.07 16.50 -18.52
C SER A 191 1.16 16.31 -17.30
N LEU A 192 0.63 15.10 -17.09
CA LEU A 192 -0.23 14.75 -15.96
C LEU A 192 0.57 14.12 -14.80
N SER A 193 1.88 13.93 -14.96
CA SER A 193 2.76 13.35 -13.94
C SER A 193 3.76 14.39 -13.44
N SER A 194 3.91 14.52 -12.13
CA SER A 194 4.97 15.33 -11.52
C SER A 194 6.32 14.60 -11.46
N THR A 195 6.34 13.30 -11.79
CA THR A 195 7.55 12.46 -11.76
C THR A 195 7.81 11.85 -13.14
N PRO A 196 9.07 11.82 -13.61
CA PRO A 196 9.42 11.11 -14.84
C PRO A 196 9.01 9.64 -14.78
N ALA A 197 8.63 9.09 -15.93
CA ALA A 197 8.38 7.66 -16.05
C ALA A 197 9.67 6.88 -15.79
N ASP A 198 9.64 5.99 -14.80
CA ASP A 198 10.74 5.08 -14.47
C ASP A 198 10.43 3.69 -15.05
N ASP A 199 11.11 3.30 -16.13
CA ASP A 199 11.04 1.94 -16.69
C ASP A 199 12.23 1.08 -16.26
N SER A 200 12.56 1.15 -14.98
CA SER A 200 13.51 0.26 -14.32
C SER A 200 12.81 -0.73 -13.39
N VAL A 201 13.58 -1.74 -12.97
CA VAL A 201 13.22 -2.70 -11.92
C VAL A 201 12.88 -2.01 -10.57
N ALA A 202 13.26 -0.74 -10.37
CA ALA A 202 12.89 -0.01 -9.17
C ALA A 202 11.38 0.29 -9.09
N ARG A 203 10.68 0.42 -10.24
CA ARG A 203 9.22 0.64 -10.28
C ARG A 203 8.43 -0.53 -9.70
N VAL A 204 9.00 -1.73 -9.66
CA VAL A 204 8.35 -2.93 -9.12
C VAL A 204 7.91 -2.72 -7.66
N GLY A 205 8.69 -1.98 -6.86
CA GLY A 205 8.38 -1.70 -5.45
C GLY A 205 9.09 -2.63 -4.45
N LEU A 206 9.70 -3.73 -4.93
CA LEU A 206 10.39 -4.69 -4.07
C LEU A 206 11.79 -4.23 -3.63
N LEU A 207 12.43 -3.31 -4.37
CA LEU A 207 13.79 -2.88 -4.06
C LEU A 207 13.84 -1.93 -2.87
N PRO A 208 14.86 -2.04 -2.00
CA PRO A 208 14.98 -1.14 -0.85
C PRO A 208 14.86 0.33 -1.24
N ARG A 209 13.89 1.02 -0.63
CA ARG A 209 13.66 2.46 -0.82
C ARG A 209 13.46 3.08 0.55
N TRP A 210 14.51 3.73 1.03
CA TRP A 210 14.57 4.27 2.37
C TRP A 210 14.07 5.71 2.38
N ALA A 211 13.09 5.98 3.24
CA ALA A 211 12.59 7.31 3.52
C ALA A 211 12.76 7.62 5.01
N ARG A 212 12.68 8.90 5.37
CA ARG A 212 12.62 9.33 6.75
C ARG A 212 11.19 9.69 7.11
N ASP A 213 10.73 9.22 8.27
CA ASP A 213 9.46 9.68 8.83
C ASP A 213 9.62 11.08 9.44
N GLU A 214 8.54 11.66 9.99
CA GLU A 214 8.60 13.02 10.57
C GLU A 214 9.52 13.11 11.80
N ARG A 215 9.96 11.97 12.39
CA ARG A 215 10.97 11.92 13.47
C ARG A 215 12.39 11.90 12.92
N GLY A 216 12.56 11.88 11.60
CA GLY A 216 13.85 11.69 10.93
C GLY A 216 14.32 10.24 10.91
N LEU A 217 13.48 9.27 11.31
CA LEU A 217 13.86 7.87 11.42
C LEU A 217 13.65 7.13 10.09
N TRP A 218 14.59 6.24 9.77
CA TRP A 218 14.58 5.49 8.52
C TRP A 218 13.50 4.40 8.51
N TYR A 219 12.77 4.32 7.40
CA TYR A 219 11.86 3.22 7.12
C TYR A 219 11.83 2.92 5.62
N SER A 220 11.41 1.71 5.28
CA SER A 220 11.14 1.25 3.92
C SER A 220 9.96 0.28 3.93
N GLN A 221 9.08 0.45 2.96
CA GLN A 221 7.95 -0.46 2.70
C GLN A 221 8.28 -1.48 1.60
N ALA A 222 9.51 -1.49 1.08
CA ALA A 222 9.88 -2.39 0.00
C ALA A 222 9.99 -3.84 0.45
N GLY A 223 9.56 -4.78 -0.41
CA GLY A 223 9.50 -6.20 -0.03
C GLY A 223 10.84 -6.86 0.26
N LEU A 224 11.93 -6.38 -0.36
CA LEU A 224 13.30 -6.88 -0.13
C LEU A 224 14.13 -5.92 0.74
N SER A 225 13.53 -4.93 1.39
CA SER A 225 14.22 -4.19 2.45
C SER A 225 14.53 -5.11 3.63
N ASP A 226 15.60 -4.83 4.37
CA ASP A 226 15.91 -5.54 5.61
C ASP A 226 15.00 -4.96 6.71
N PRO A 227 13.98 -5.69 7.19
CA PRO A 227 13.05 -5.17 8.19
C PRO A 227 13.75 -4.78 9.50
N ARG A 228 14.93 -5.35 9.80
CA ARG A 228 15.73 -5.00 10.99
C ARG A 228 16.23 -3.55 10.97
N ARG A 229 16.30 -2.94 9.78
CA ARG A 229 16.74 -1.55 9.58
C ARG A 229 15.58 -0.56 9.63
N ASN A 230 14.33 -1.04 9.64
CA ASN A 230 13.17 -0.17 9.82
C ASN A 230 13.12 0.32 11.26
N ALA A 231 12.85 1.60 11.43
CA ALA A 231 12.48 2.14 12.73
C ALA A 231 11.18 1.48 13.22
N PRO A 232 11.00 1.36 14.55
CA PRO A 232 9.75 0.88 15.12
C PRO A 232 8.55 1.66 14.55
N ARG A 233 7.51 0.93 14.14
CA ARG A 233 6.28 1.53 13.61
C ARG A 233 5.70 2.51 14.63
N ARG A 234 5.06 3.57 14.13
CA ARG A 234 4.35 4.52 15.00
C ARG A 234 3.24 3.81 15.76
N PRO A 235 2.99 4.17 17.03
CA PRO A 235 1.74 3.77 17.67
C PRO A 235 0.59 4.42 16.92
N THR A 236 -0.29 3.59 16.38
CA THR A 236 -1.51 4.03 15.70
C THR A 236 -2.61 4.23 16.75
N TRP A 237 -3.43 5.26 16.56
CA TRP A 237 -4.67 5.36 17.31
C TRP A 237 -5.58 4.20 16.94
N ARG A 238 -6.04 3.45 17.94
CA ARG A 238 -7.10 2.46 17.79
C ARG A 238 -8.20 2.79 18.77
N VAL A 239 -9.43 2.51 18.37
CA VAL A 239 -10.53 2.41 19.30
C VAL A 239 -10.36 1.09 20.05
N VAL A 240 -10.19 1.16 21.36
CA VAL A 240 -10.13 0.00 22.27
C VAL A 240 -11.44 -0.07 23.05
N GLY A 241 -11.83 -1.26 23.51
CA GLY A 241 -13.15 -1.44 24.13
C GLY A 241 -14.30 -1.20 23.14
N VAL A 242 -14.13 -1.57 21.87
CA VAL A 242 -15.18 -1.39 20.87
C VAL A 242 -16.43 -2.13 21.32
N ASN A 243 -17.59 -1.46 21.27
CA ASN A 243 -18.88 -1.93 21.76
C ASN A 243 -18.93 -2.20 23.28
N THR A 244 -18.06 -1.57 24.08
CA THR A 244 -18.14 -1.55 25.54
C THR A 244 -18.26 -0.13 26.07
N ASP A 245 -18.63 0.00 27.35
CA ASP A 245 -18.64 1.26 28.10
C ASP A 245 -17.24 1.83 28.36
N ALA A 246 -16.20 1.02 28.18
CA ALA A 246 -14.79 1.42 28.22
C ALA A 246 -14.24 1.85 26.84
N MET A 247 -15.11 2.07 25.84
CA MET A 247 -14.67 2.47 24.49
C MET A 247 -13.88 3.77 24.54
N THR A 248 -12.62 3.74 24.10
CA THR A 248 -11.77 4.93 24.05
C THR A 248 -10.80 4.86 22.88
N CYS A 249 -10.30 6.02 22.45
CA CYS A 249 -9.22 6.07 21.47
C CYS A 249 -7.89 5.99 22.24
N ALA A 250 -7.15 4.91 22.05
CA ALA A 250 -5.86 4.69 22.68
C ALA A 250 -4.77 4.52 21.62
N ARG A 251 -3.56 4.99 21.94
CA ARG A 251 -2.37 4.69 21.14
C ARG A 251 -1.99 3.23 21.38
N SER A 252 -2.15 2.39 20.36
CA SER A 252 -1.69 1.01 20.39
C SER A 252 -0.30 0.93 19.77
N TYR A 253 0.66 0.44 20.55
CA TYR A 253 1.89 -0.09 20.00
C TYR A 253 1.54 -1.45 19.42
N ALA A 254 1.29 -1.52 18.12
CA ALA A 254 1.56 -2.79 17.46
C ALA A 254 3.07 -2.99 17.60
N PRO A 255 3.56 -4.10 18.19
CA PRO A 255 4.94 -4.49 17.99
C PRO A 255 5.24 -4.36 16.49
N GLY A 256 6.47 -3.98 16.15
CA GLY A 256 6.94 -4.17 14.79
C GLY A 256 7.02 -5.68 14.54
N GLU A 257 5.87 -6.33 14.34
CA GLU A 257 5.81 -7.67 13.79
C GLU A 257 6.56 -7.56 12.48
N THR A 258 7.71 -8.22 12.42
CA THR A 258 8.43 -8.40 11.17
C THR A 258 7.43 -8.95 10.18
N GLY A 259 7.23 -8.23 9.08
CA GLY A 259 6.24 -8.63 8.08
C GLY A 259 6.53 -10.04 7.58
N ALA A 260 5.51 -10.71 7.08
CA ALA A 260 5.62 -12.05 6.49
C ALA A 260 6.61 -12.12 5.32
N ASN A 261 7.13 -10.99 4.84
CA ASN A 261 8.18 -10.89 3.84
C ASN A 261 9.59 -11.26 4.35
N ALA A 262 9.81 -11.32 5.66
CA ALA A 262 11.10 -11.64 6.25
C ALA A 262 11.41 -13.16 6.16
N PRO A 263 12.49 -13.60 5.49
CA PRO A 263 12.82 -15.03 5.39
C PRO A 263 13.42 -15.67 6.65
N TRP A 264 13.21 -15.11 7.84
CA TRP A 264 13.77 -15.63 9.10
C TRP A 264 12.74 -15.59 10.23
N ALA A 265 12.90 -16.46 11.22
CA ALA A 265 12.06 -16.51 12.40
C ALA A 265 12.53 -15.51 13.47
N ASP A 266 13.86 -15.42 13.65
CA ASP A 266 14.52 -14.55 14.61
C ASP A 266 15.46 -13.57 13.86
N PRO A 267 15.25 -12.24 13.98
CA PRO A 267 16.10 -11.25 13.33
C PRO A 267 17.57 -11.28 13.78
N GLU A 268 17.85 -11.70 15.01
CA GLU A 268 19.21 -11.75 15.56
C GLU A 268 20.01 -12.94 15.02
N ALA A 269 19.31 -14.03 14.67
CA ALA A 269 19.90 -15.23 14.07
C ALA A 269 20.02 -15.14 12.53
N ALA A 270 19.44 -14.11 11.90
CA ALA A 270 19.38 -14.00 10.45
C ALA A 270 20.77 -13.68 9.84
N PRO A 271 21.22 -14.43 8.81
CA PRO A 271 22.51 -14.20 8.16
C PRO A 271 22.75 -12.74 7.76
N THR A 272 24.01 -12.31 7.89
CA THR A 272 24.48 -10.98 7.47
C THR A 272 25.14 -11.00 6.09
N ASP A 273 25.16 -12.16 5.41
CA ASP A 273 25.63 -12.37 4.05
C ASP A 273 25.09 -11.30 3.08
N ASP A 274 25.86 -11.02 2.03
CA ASP A 274 25.52 -10.02 1.00
C ASP A 274 24.34 -10.46 0.13
N ARG A 275 23.14 -10.28 0.68
CA ARG A 275 21.86 -10.49 0.00
C ARG A 275 21.73 -9.72 -1.30
N ALA A 276 22.42 -8.59 -1.46
CA ALA A 276 22.36 -7.80 -2.68
C ALA A 276 23.01 -8.56 -3.84
N GLU A 277 24.16 -9.19 -3.59
CA GLU A 277 24.86 -10.00 -4.58
C GLU A 277 24.04 -11.24 -4.98
N ASP A 278 23.41 -11.94 -4.03
CA ASP A 278 22.56 -13.08 -4.38
C ASP A 278 21.32 -12.67 -5.21
N VAL A 279 20.69 -11.52 -4.89
CA VAL A 279 19.61 -10.97 -5.71
C VAL A 279 20.11 -10.61 -7.12
N LEU A 280 21.28 -9.97 -7.24
CA LEU A 280 21.89 -9.62 -8.53
C LEU A 280 22.21 -10.86 -9.37
N VAL A 281 22.77 -11.91 -8.77
CA VAL A 281 23.05 -13.20 -9.42
C VAL A 281 21.75 -13.84 -9.92
N GLY A 282 20.72 -13.88 -9.06
CA GLY A 282 19.41 -14.41 -9.42
C GLY A 282 18.76 -13.67 -10.59
N PHE A 283 18.73 -12.34 -10.50
CA PHE A 283 18.20 -11.47 -11.55
C PHE A 283 18.95 -11.65 -12.87
N THR A 284 20.29 -11.67 -12.83
CA THR A 284 21.13 -11.80 -14.03
C THR A 284 20.92 -13.15 -14.71
N ARG A 285 20.92 -14.26 -13.94
CA ARG A 285 20.66 -15.60 -14.49
C ARG A 285 19.27 -15.67 -15.13
N ALA A 286 18.27 -15.17 -14.43
CA ALA A 286 16.91 -15.12 -14.93
C ALA A 286 16.83 -14.28 -16.23
N TYR A 287 17.51 -13.12 -16.29
CA TYR A 287 17.47 -12.23 -17.44
C TYR A 287 18.02 -12.94 -18.68
N ARG A 288 19.15 -13.62 -18.54
CA ARG A 288 19.77 -14.40 -19.62
C ARG A 288 18.91 -15.58 -20.05
N ALA A 289 18.30 -16.28 -19.09
CA ALA A 289 17.38 -17.38 -19.38
C ALA A 289 16.15 -16.87 -20.15
N PHE A 290 15.58 -15.74 -19.73
CA PHE A 290 14.48 -15.09 -20.43
C PHE A 290 14.89 -14.68 -21.84
N GLN A 291 16.05 -14.05 -22.00
CA GLN A 291 16.57 -13.62 -23.30
C GLN A 291 16.75 -14.80 -24.27
N ALA A 292 17.27 -15.93 -23.79
CA ALA A 292 17.46 -17.14 -24.60
C ALA A 292 16.14 -17.79 -25.03
N GLY A 293 15.07 -17.64 -24.23
CA GLY A 293 13.75 -18.23 -24.46
C GLY A 293 12.63 -17.21 -24.72
N ALA A 294 12.97 -15.99 -25.14
CA ALA A 294 12.06 -14.85 -25.07
C ALA A 294 10.75 -15.06 -25.85
N SER A 295 10.83 -15.65 -27.05
CA SER A 295 9.65 -15.93 -27.87
C SER A 295 8.66 -16.86 -27.16
N THR A 296 9.15 -17.92 -26.52
CA THR A 296 8.32 -18.89 -25.79
C THR A 296 7.78 -18.31 -24.50
N LEU A 297 8.59 -17.57 -23.74
CA LEU A 297 8.23 -17.06 -22.42
C LEU A 297 7.32 -15.83 -22.49
N ALA A 298 7.48 -14.98 -23.52
CA ALA A 298 6.67 -13.78 -23.68
C ALA A 298 5.33 -14.04 -24.39
N ALA A 299 5.21 -15.09 -25.20
CA ALA A 299 4.01 -15.34 -26.00
C ALA A 299 2.72 -15.46 -25.16
N PRO A 300 2.66 -16.27 -24.09
CA PRO A 300 1.46 -16.37 -23.26
C PRO A 300 1.08 -15.03 -22.61
N LEU A 301 2.09 -14.29 -22.14
CA LEU A 301 1.89 -12.97 -21.55
C LEU A 301 1.30 -11.99 -22.56
N LEU A 302 1.85 -11.92 -23.77
CA LEU A 302 1.38 -11.01 -24.83
C LEU A 302 -0.03 -11.36 -25.31
N GLU A 303 -0.34 -12.64 -25.47
CA GLU A 303 -1.67 -13.10 -25.91
C GLU A 303 -2.76 -12.71 -24.91
N GLN A 304 -2.50 -12.92 -23.62
CA GLN A 304 -3.46 -12.65 -22.55
C GLN A 304 -3.50 -11.18 -22.12
N ALA A 305 -2.39 -10.44 -22.29
CA ALA A 305 -2.28 -9.04 -21.90
C ALA A 305 -3.40 -8.17 -22.49
N ARG A 306 -3.80 -8.39 -23.75
CA ARG A 306 -4.83 -7.57 -24.41
C ARG A 306 -6.22 -7.62 -23.77
N ARG A 307 -6.48 -8.67 -22.98
CA ARG A 307 -7.77 -8.87 -22.26
C ARG A 307 -7.67 -8.52 -20.78
N HIS A 308 -6.49 -8.09 -20.33
CA HIS A 308 -6.25 -7.77 -18.94
C HIS A 308 -6.72 -6.36 -18.61
N ARG A 309 -7.35 -6.23 -17.45
CA ARG A 309 -7.62 -4.97 -16.78
C ARG A 309 -6.90 -4.98 -15.45
N GLY A 310 -6.00 -4.03 -15.24
CA GLY A 310 -5.19 -3.89 -14.03
C GLY A 310 -5.61 -2.70 -13.17
N ARG A 311 -5.26 -2.72 -11.89
CA ARG A 311 -5.35 -1.55 -11.00
C ARG A 311 -4.30 -0.53 -11.42
N PHE A 312 -4.72 0.72 -11.53
CA PHE A 312 -3.86 1.87 -11.76
C PHE A 312 -3.75 2.70 -10.48
N VAL A 313 -2.55 2.70 -9.90
CA VAL A 313 -2.21 3.56 -8.75
C VAL A 313 -1.83 4.94 -9.28
N LEU A 314 -2.75 5.91 -9.17
CA LEU A 314 -2.48 7.31 -9.55
C LEU A 314 -1.60 8.02 -8.51
N ARG A 315 -1.80 7.70 -7.22
CA ARG A 315 -1.05 8.25 -6.09
C ARG A 315 -0.86 7.20 -5.00
N PRO A 316 0.19 7.32 -4.17
CA PRO A 316 0.37 6.44 -3.02
C PRO A 316 -0.84 6.50 -2.06
N THR A 317 -1.31 5.34 -1.57
CA THR A 317 -2.42 5.24 -0.60
C THR A 317 -2.26 6.20 0.58
N ALA A 318 -1.05 6.34 1.12
CA ALA A 318 -0.80 7.18 2.30
C ALA A 318 -1.24 8.64 2.09
N HIS A 319 -1.15 9.15 0.85
CA HIS A 319 -1.64 10.49 0.51
C HIS A 319 -3.16 10.57 0.64
N TYR A 320 -3.88 9.58 0.12
CA TYR A 320 -5.34 9.51 0.22
C TYR A 320 -5.81 9.26 1.65
N ALA A 321 -5.11 8.41 2.41
CA ALA A 321 -5.42 8.16 3.81
C ALA A 321 -5.34 9.46 4.63
N ALA A 322 -4.30 10.28 4.43
CA ALA A 322 -4.16 11.57 5.10
C ALA A 322 -5.29 12.55 4.76
N LEU A 323 -5.71 12.61 3.49
CA LEU A 323 -6.85 13.42 3.07
C LEU A 323 -8.18 12.92 3.64
N SER A 324 -8.38 11.60 3.61
CA SER A 324 -9.55 10.93 4.16
C SER A 324 -9.70 11.22 5.67
N ASP A 325 -8.61 11.09 6.43
CA ASP A 325 -8.58 11.41 7.86
C ASP A 325 -8.98 12.86 8.14
N HIS A 326 -8.57 13.80 7.28
CA HIS A 326 -8.93 15.22 7.42
C HIS A 326 -10.39 15.48 7.06
N LEU A 327 -10.92 14.83 6.03
CA LEU A 327 -12.30 14.98 5.58
C LEU A 327 -13.32 14.36 6.56
N GLN A 328 -12.95 13.30 7.27
CA GLN A 328 -13.88 12.50 8.09
C GLN A 328 -13.92 12.90 9.58
N ARG A 329 -13.17 13.92 9.99
CA ARG A 329 -13.18 14.42 11.37
C ARG A 329 -14.36 15.37 11.60
N PRO A 330 -15.21 15.17 12.63
CA PRO A 330 -16.37 16.02 12.88
C PRO A 330 -16.06 17.52 12.93
N ALA A 331 -14.93 17.89 13.54
CA ALA A 331 -14.50 19.29 13.68
C ALA A 331 -14.02 19.95 12.38
N THR A 332 -13.71 19.16 11.34
CA THR A 332 -13.14 19.66 10.08
C THR A 332 -13.94 19.23 8.85
N SER A 333 -15.02 18.47 8.99
CA SER A 333 -15.92 18.13 7.87
C SER A 333 -16.75 19.35 7.46
N ASP A 334 -16.16 20.26 6.69
CA ASP A 334 -16.82 21.45 6.13
C ASP A 334 -16.43 21.69 4.65
N GLY A 335 -17.02 22.72 4.03
CA GLY A 335 -16.68 23.09 2.66
C GLY A 335 -15.21 23.51 2.48
N ALA A 336 -14.57 24.03 3.53
CA ALA A 336 -13.18 24.44 3.49
C ALA A 336 -12.24 23.22 3.46
N ALA A 337 -12.58 22.12 4.13
CA ALA A 337 -11.83 20.87 4.05
C ALA A 337 -11.94 20.21 2.68
N ILE A 338 -13.13 20.25 2.06
CA ILE A 338 -13.30 19.81 0.68
C ILE A 338 -12.42 20.65 -0.26
N THR A 339 -12.40 21.96 -0.07
CA THR A 339 -11.55 22.87 -0.87
C THR A 339 -10.06 22.54 -0.69
N ARG A 340 -9.59 22.33 0.55
CA ARG A 340 -8.19 21.93 0.82
C ARG A 340 -7.84 20.58 0.18
N ALA A 341 -8.75 19.60 0.25
CA ALA A 341 -8.55 18.31 -0.40
C ALA A 341 -8.48 18.46 -1.91
N LEU A 342 -9.37 19.25 -2.52
CA LEU A 342 -9.34 19.56 -3.94
C LEU A 342 -8.03 20.22 -4.37
N GLU A 343 -7.54 21.20 -3.62
CA GLU A 343 -6.25 21.86 -3.88
C GLU A 343 -5.09 20.87 -3.78
N ALA A 344 -5.08 20.01 -2.76
CA ALA A 344 -4.06 18.99 -2.58
C ALA A 344 -4.03 17.99 -3.75
N LEU A 345 -5.21 17.57 -4.24
CA LEU A 345 -5.33 16.67 -5.40
C LEU A 345 -4.97 17.34 -6.72
N ARG A 346 -5.22 18.65 -6.85
CA ARG A 346 -4.94 19.42 -8.07
C ARG A 346 -3.47 19.80 -8.21
N ARG A 347 -2.78 20.06 -7.09
CA ARG A 347 -1.40 20.56 -7.06
C ARG A 347 -0.41 19.73 -7.89
N PRO A 348 -0.44 18.39 -7.89
CA PRO A 348 0.47 17.59 -8.73
C PRO A 348 0.24 17.77 -10.24
N PHE A 349 -0.92 18.27 -10.64
CA PHE A 349 -1.26 18.59 -12.03
C PHE A 349 -0.98 20.06 -12.40
N ALA A 350 -0.32 20.84 -11.53
CA ALA A 350 -0.04 22.26 -11.81
C ALA A 350 0.81 22.46 -13.09
N GLY A 351 1.62 21.47 -13.47
CA GLY A 351 2.39 21.47 -14.71
C GLY A 351 1.65 20.97 -15.96
N ALA A 352 0.35 20.63 -15.84
CA ALA A 352 -0.41 20.09 -16.96
C ALA A 352 -0.55 21.09 -18.10
N SER A 353 -0.39 20.59 -19.33
CA SER A 353 -0.55 21.40 -20.54
C SER A 353 -1.96 21.97 -20.63
N ALA A 354 -2.16 23.07 -21.36
CA ALA A 354 -3.50 23.64 -21.56
C ALA A 354 -4.51 22.60 -22.11
N ARG A 355 -4.04 21.64 -22.92
CA ARG A 355 -4.85 20.55 -23.47
C ARG A 355 -5.23 19.49 -22.42
N ASP A 356 -4.42 19.34 -21.37
CA ASP A 356 -4.59 18.28 -20.37
C ASP A 356 -5.21 18.78 -19.06
N GLN A 357 -5.46 20.09 -18.93
CA GLN A 357 -6.14 20.67 -17.76
C GLN A 357 -7.53 20.06 -17.54
N GLU A 358 -8.25 19.76 -18.61
CA GLU A 358 -9.56 19.09 -18.53
C GLU A 358 -9.41 17.64 -18.03
N LEU A 359 -8.39 16.91 -18.48
CA LEU A 359 -8.11 15.56 -17.98
C LEU A 359 -7.75 15.58 -16.50
N ALA A 360 -6.89 16.51 -16.09
CA ALA A 360 -6.56 16.72 -14.69
C ALA A 360 -7.81 17.03 -13.85
N ALA A 361 -8.75 17.84 -14.37
CA ALA A 361 -10.00 18.14 -13.69
C ALA A 361 -10.87 16.90 -13.48
N ARG A 362 -11.01 16.06 -14.50
CA ARG A 362 -11.78 14.83 -14.44
C ARG A 362 -11.16 13.80 -13.50
N LEU A 363 -9.84 13.67 -13.50
CA LEU A 363 -9.10 12.81 -12.55
C LEU A 363 -9.31 13.29 -11.11
N THR A 364 -9.08 14.59 -10.86
CA THR A 364 -9.28 15.17 -9.52
C THR A 364 -10.72 15.03 -9.03
N ALA A 365 -11.72 15.21 -9.90
CA ALA A 365 -13.11 15.00 -9.53
C ALA A 365 -13.39 13.54 -9.12
N ALA A 366 -12.91 12.57 -9.92
CA ALA A 366 -13.06 11.15 -9.62
C ALA A 366 -12.30 10.71 -8.34
N GLU A 367 -11.15 11.33 -8.03
CA GLU A 367 -10.45 11.12 -6.76
C GLU A 367 -11.26 11.66 -5.57
N LEU A 368 -11.80 12.88 -5.70
CA LEU A 368 -12.57 13.52 -4.64
C LEU A 368 -13.88 12.79 -4.35
N ASP A 369 -14.60 12.36 -5.38
CA ASP A 369 -15.86 11.62 -5.23
C ASP A 369 -15.66 10.32 -4.43
N GLN A 370 -14.56 9.60 -4.69
CA GLN A 370 -14.21 8.40 -3.95
C GLN A 370 -13.84 8.71 -2.49
N LEU A 371 -13.05 9.76 -2.23
CA LEU A 371 -12.70 10.18 -0.87
C LEU A 371 -13.93 10.62 -0.06
N LEU A 372 -14.86 11.35 -0.68
CA LEU A 372 -16.12 11.76 -0.04
C LEU A 372 -17.05 10.58 0.22
N ALA A 373 -16.92 9.51 -0.55
CA ALA A 373 -17.57 8.22 -0.28
C ALA A 373 -16.87 7.39 0.81
N GLY A 374 -15.71 7.84 1.31
CA GLY A 374 -14.90 7.13 2.31
C GLY A 374 -14.08 5.98 1.75
N ASP A 375 -13.89 5.92 0.43
CA ASP A 375 -13.00 4.99 -0.24
C ASP A 375 -11.63 5.63 -0.46
N ILE A 376 -10.58 4.81 -0.48
CA ILE A 376 -9.30 5.20 -1.06
C ILE A 376 -9.47 5.18 -2.58
N PRO A 377 -9.19 6.29 -3.29
CA PRO A 377 -9.33 6.34 -4.74
C PRO A 377 -8.57 5.22 -5.45
N VAL A 378 -9.27 4.55 -6.36
CA VAL A 378 -8.72 3.54 -7.25
C VAL A 378 -9.14 3.84 -8.68
N PHE A 379 -8.30 3.45 -9.63
CA PHE A 379 -8.60 3.47 -11.05
C PHE A 379 -8.23 2.11 -11.63
N TYR A 380 -8.85 1.76 -12.75
CA TYR A 380 -8.49 0.59 -13.53
C TYR A 380 -8.10 1.02 -14.95
N ALA A 381 -7.22 0.25 -15.58
CA ALA A 381 -6.84 0.46 -16.97
C ALA A 381 -6.96 -0.86 -17.73
N ASP A 382 -7.62 -0.82 -18.89
CA ASP A 382 -7.52 -1.89 -19.86
C ASP A 382 -6.11 -1.86 -20.48
N ALA A 383 -5.42 -3.00 -20.49
CA ALA A 383 -4.01 -3.03 -20.85
C ALA A 383 -3.74 -2.65 -22.32
N ASP A 384 -4.73 -2.83 -23.21
CA ASP A 384 -4.67 -2.41 -24.63
C ASP A 384 -5.41 -1.08 -24.89
N GLY A 385 -5.80 -0.36 -23.83
CA GLY A 385 -6.53 0.90 -23.90
C GLY A 385 -5.70 2.13 -23.50
N ASP A 386 -6.32 3.31 -23.62
CA ASP A 386 -5.75 4.62 -23.26
C ASP A 386 -6.54 5.34 -22.14
N ALA A 387 -7.55 4.68 -21.60
CA ALA A 387 -8.49 5.25 -20.64
C ALA A 387 -8.25 4.75 -19.21
N LEU A 388 -8.49 5.64 -18.25
CA LEU A 388 -8.61 5.29 -16.84
C LEU A 388 -10.09 5.17 -16.44
N HIS A 389 -10.41 4.10 -15.72
CA HIS A 389 -11.76 3.75 -15.31
C HIS A 389 -11.88 3.89 -13.79
N PRO A 390 -12.54 4.94 -13.26
CA PRO A 390 -12.94 4.94 -11.87
C PRO A 390 -13.99 3.82 -11.62
N PRO A 391 -14.19 3.35 -10.37
CA PRO A 391 -15.20 2.33 -10.07
C PRO A 391 -16.62 2.79 -10.43
N ASP A 392 -16.90 4.06 -10.13
CA ASP A 392 -18.15 4.74 -10.42
C ASP A 392 -17.84 5.92 -11.37
N GLY A 393 -18.62 6.07 -12.45
CA GLY A 393 -18.49 7.19 -13.38
C GLY A 393 -17.90 6.84 -14.76
N PRO A 394 -17.81 7.83 -15.66
CA PRO A 394 -17.40 7.62 -17.03
C PRO A 394 -15.88 7.39 -17.17
N PRO A 395 -15.43 6.64 -18.19
CA PRO A 395 -14.01 6.45 -18.47
C PRO A 395 -13.33 7.78 -18.87
N ILE A 396 -12.08 7.94 -18.42
CA ILE A 396 -11.23 9.12 -18.68
C ILE A 396 -10.21 8.74 -19.75
N ALA A 397 -10.63 8.82 -21.02
CA ALA A 397 -9.80 8.54 -22.19
C ALA A 397 -8.68 9.58 -22.41
N GLY A 398 -7.57 9.15 -23.02
CA GLY A 398 -6.43 10.01 -23.33
C GLY A 398 -5.59 10.45 -22.13
N ALA A 399 -5.74 9.78 -20.97
CA ALA A 399 -4.95 10.04 -19.76
C ALA A 399 -3.60 9.30 -19.77
N LEU A 400 -3.50 8.21 -20.55
CA LEU A 400 -2.30 7.38 -20.67
C LEU A 400 -1.43 7.84 -21.85
N GLU A 401 -0.11 7.78 -21.68
CA GLU A 401 0.85 8.10 -22.76
C GLU A 401 0.80 7.00 -23.84
N HIS A 402 0.88 5.75 -23.38
CA HIS A 402 0.80 4.54 -24.20
C HIS A 402 0.03 3.45 -23.43
N SER A 403 -0.54 2.49 -24.16
CA SER A 403 -1.16 1.30 -23.54
C SER A 403 -0.10 0.44 -22.85
N ALA A 404 -0.51 -0.34 -21.86
CA ALA A 404 0.41 -1.24 -21.16
C ALA A 404 0.94 -2.36 -22.08
N VAL A 405 0.15 -2.78 -23.08
CA VAL A 405 0.57 -3.72 -24.13
C VAL A 405 1.68 -3.11 -24.98
N ALA A 406 1.55 -1.84 -25.41
CA ALA A 406 2.61 -1.17 -26.16
C ALA A 406 3.90 -1.06 -25.31
N ALA A 407 3.77 -0.66 -24.04
CA ALA A 407 4.90 -0.59 -23.12
C ALA A 407 5.57 -1.96 -22.88
N LEU A 408 4.80 -3.05 -22.84
CA LEU A 408 5.32 -4.41 -22.75
C LEU A 408 6.11 -4.79 -24.01
N VAL A 409 5.55 -4.57 -25.19
CA VAL A 409 6.22 -4.86 -26.47
C VAL A 409 7.54 -4.10 -26.58
N ASP A 410 7.52 -2.80 -26.25
CA ASP A 410 8.71 -1.97 -26.27
C ASP A 410 9.76 -2.44 -25.25
N ARG A 411 9.33 -2.86 -24.05
CA ARG A 411 10.24 -3.41 -23.03
C ARG A 411 10.89 -4.69 -23.54
N LEU A 412 10.11 -5.63 -24.09
CA LEU A 412 10.61 -6.89 -24.64
C LEU A 412 11.62 -6.64 -25.76
N ALA A 413 11.37 -5.67 -26.64
CA ALA A 413 12.28 -5.30 -27.73
C ALA A 413 13.60 -4.69 -27.23
N ARG A 414 13.60 -4.04 -26.06
CA ARG A 414 14.79 -3.44 -25.44
C ARG A 414 15.64 -4.43 -24.64
N LEU A 415 15.16 -5.65 -24.39
CA LEU A 415 15.89 -6.62 -23.60
C LEU A 415 17.21 -7.00 -24.28
N GLY A 416 18.32 -6.63 -23.66
CA GLY A 416 19.66 -6.73 -24.23
C GLY A 416 20.73 -6.31 -23.23
N GLU A 417 21.99 -6.30 -23.65
CA GLU A 417 23.12 -6.04 -22.74
C GLU A 417 23.03 -4.66 -22.07
N ALA A 418 22.69 -3.64 -22.84
CA ALA A 418 22.57 -2.28 -22.33
C ALA A 418 21.43 -2.14 -21.31
N ASP A 419 20.33 -2.87 -21.49
CA ASP A 419 19.25 -2.88 -20.51
C ASP A 419 19.62 -3.66 -19.25
N LEU A 420 20.18 -4.87 -19.41
CA LEU A 420 20.67 -5.66 -18.28
C LEU A 420 21.62 -4.85 -17.38
N GLU A 421 22.59 -4.13 -17.95
CA GLU A 421 23.52 -3.36 -17.13
C GLU A 421 22.84 -2.19 -16.42
N ARG A 422 21.87 -1.51 -17.06
CA ARG A 422 21.05 -0.49 -16.39
C ARG A 422 20.29 -1.07 -15.21
N GLN A 423 19.60 -2.20 -15.40
CA GLN A 423 18.81 -2.82 -14.32
C GLN A 423 19.72 -3.32 -13.17
N ARG A 424 20.90 -3.85 -13.49
CA ARG A 424 21.90 -4.23 -12.47
C ARG A 424 22.44 -3.03 -11.69
N ALA A 425 22.69 -1.91 -12.36
CA ALA A 425 23.09 -0.66 -11.68
C ALA A 425 21.98 -0.20 -10.72
N THR A 426 20.74 -0.15 -11.18
CA THR A 426 19.58 0.19 -10.33
C THR A 426 19.44 -0.73 -9.11
N LEU A 427 19.64 -2.04 -9.28
CA LEU A 427 19.64 -3.00 -8.17
C LEU A 427 20.76 -2.70 -7.16
N ARG A 428 22.00 -2.53 -7.64
CA ARG A 428 23.15 -2.21 -6.77
C ARG A 428 22.91 -0.93 -5.98
N ASP A 429 22.46 0.13 -6.65
CA ASP A 429 22.22 1.44 -6.05
C ASP A 429 21.15 1.35 -4.95
N ALA A 430 20.06 0.63 -5.20
CA ALA A 430 18.98 0.46 -4.23
C ALA A 430 19.45 -0.27 -2.96
N PHE A 431 20.24 -1.33 -3.10
CA PHE A 431 20.78 -2.05 -1.94
C PHE A 431 21.87 -1.25 -1.21
N ALA A 432 22.74 -0.55 -1.94
CA ALA A 432 23.80 0.30 -1.38
C ALA A 432 23.26 1.51 -0.60
N ALA A 433 22.09 2.03 -0.99
CA ALA A 433 21.41 3.12 -0.28
C ALA A 433 20.81 2.71 1.07
N SER A 434 21.02 1.47 1.53
CA SER A 434 20.51 1.02 2.82
C SER A 434 21.23 1.71 3.98
N PRO A 435 20.50 2.33 4.93
CA PRO A 435 21.11 2.97 6.08
C PRO A 435 21.81 1.91 6.94
N THR A 436 22.88 2.32 7.62
CA THR A 436 23.42 1.56 8.76
C THR A 436 22.36 1.47 9.86
N ALA A 437 22.50 0.50 10.77
CA ALA A 437 21.51 0.16 11.81
C ALA A 437 20.82 1.39 12.43
N PRO A 438 19.53 1.31 12.80
CA PRO A 438 18.77 2.48 13.23
C PRO A 438 19.46 3.17 14.42
N ASP A 439 19.91 4.41 14.22
CA ASP A 439 20.41 5.25 15.31
C ASP A 439 19.21 5.75 16.13
N LEU A 440 18.87 4.97 17.15
CA LEU A 440 17.78 5.27 18.07
C LEU A 440 18.12 6.44 19.02
N SER A 441 19.37 6.92 19.05
CA SER A 441 19.79 8.03 19.94
C SER A 441 19.14 9.36 19.54
N ALA A 442 18.79 9.53 18.25
CA ALA A 442 18.07 10.70 17.75
C ALA A 442 16.59 10.74 18.15
N ALA A 443 15.99 9.59 18.51
CA ALA A 443 14.56 9.49 18.88
C ALA A 443 14.25 10.03 20.30
N ALA A 444 15.28 10.32 21.11
CA ALA A 444 15.14 10.71 22.51
C ALA A 444 14.95 12.22 22.74
N ARG A 445 14.95 13.07 21.70
CA ARG A 445 14.70 14.50 21.86
C ARG A 445 13.23 14.82 21.55
N PRO A 446 12.38 15.09 22.56
CA PRO A 446 11.08 15.69 22.28
C PRO A 446 11.31 17.04 21.59
N SER A 447 10.79 17.20 20.39
CA SER A 447 10.70 18.51 19.77
C SER A 447 9.80 19.37 20.66
N ALA A 448 10.38 20.33 21.37
CA ALA A 448 9.65 21.40 22.01
C ALA A 448 9.02 22.29 20.92
N GLY A 449 7.90 21.82 20.37
CA GLY A 449 7.02 22.59 19.50
C GLY A 449 5.94 23.19 20.37
N THR A 450 5.98 24.51 20.50
CA THR A 450 5.07 25.39 21.23
C THR A 450 3.60 25.00 21.10
N ASP A 451 3.03 24.50 22.20
CA ASP A 451 1.61 24.56 22.48
C ASP A 451 1.30 25.97 22.99
N ARG A 452 0.87 26.87 22.10
CA ARG A 452 0.18 28.12 22.49
C ARG A 452 -1.27 28.00 22.06
N GLY A 453 -1.99 27.11 22.73
CA GLY A 453 -3.44 27.16 22.81
C GLY A 453 -3.86 28.36 23.64
N ALA A 454 -4.58 29.29 23.00
CA ALA A 454 -5.25 30.39 23.65
C ALA A 454 -6.33 29.86 24.60
N THR A 455 -6.24 30.25 25.88
CA THR A 455 -7.36 30.19 26.82
C THR A 455 -7.58 31.58 27.38
N GLY A 456 -8.66 32.23 26.94
CA GLY A 456 -9.20 33.43 27.55
C GLY A 456 -10.36 33.09 28.48
N SER A 457 -10.50 33.90 29.54
CA SER A 457 -11.63 34.07 30.49
C SER A 457 -12.03 32.84 31.32
N SER A 458 -12.35 32.90 32.61
CA SER A 458 -12.67 33.94 33.63
C SER A 458 -12.33 33.27 35.00
N GLU A 459 -12.29 33.86 36.21
CA GLU A 459 -13.06 34.92 36.86
C GLU A 459 -12.51 35.10 38.31
N THR A 460 -12.51 36.34 38.84
CA THR A 460 -12.66 36.78 40.26
C THR A 460 -11.73 36.22 41.38
N GLY A 461 -11.20 36.98 42.35
CA GLY A 461 -11.37 38.37 42.81
C GLY A 461 -10.60 38.58 44.14
N ASP A 462 -10.28 39.86 44.43
CA ASP A 462 -9.97 40.52 45.73
C ASP A 462 -8.76 40.00 46.56
N ALA A 463 -7.90 40.80 47.22
CA ALA A 463 -8.00 42.17 47.72
C ALA A 463 -6.61 42.85 47.93
N GLU A 464 -6.57 44.16 47.66
CA GLU A 464 -6.07 45.29 48.46
C GLU A 464 -4.66 45.37 49.13
N THR A 465 -3.93 46.40 48.66
CA THR A 465 -3.22 47.49 49.39
C THR A 465 -1.92 47.26 50.18
N ARG A 466 -0.88 48.03 49.80
CA ARG A 466 -0.14 49.08 50.58
C ARG A 466 1.09 49.53 49.77
N SER A 467 1.03 50.71 49.14
CA SER A 467 1.49 52.03 49.63
C SER A 467 3.00 52.26 49.56
N ALA A 468 3.39 53.20 48.70
CA ALA A 468 4.71 53.81 48.60
C ALA A 468 4.84 55.05 49.50
N ALA A 469 6.03 55.24 50.06
CA ALA A 469 6.62 56.50 50.56
C ALA A 469 8.07 56.13 50.97
N ASP A 470 9.12 56.93 50.91
CA ASP A 470 9.45 58.26 50.40
C ASP A 470 10.94 58.47 50.84
N LEU A 471 11.56 59.58 50.40
CA LEU A 471 12.77 60.23 50.92
C LEU A 471 14.15 59.80 50.41
N GLY A 472 14.66 60.65 49.52
CA GLY A 472 16.09 60.85 49.31
C GLY A 472 16.78 61.68 50.40
N ARG A 473 18.11 61.64 50.33
CA ARG A 473 19.16 62.60 50.77
C ARG A 473 20.46 61.91 50.33
N GLY A 474 21.32 62.42 49.43
CA GLY A 474 21.79 63.79 49.28
C GLY A 474 23.05 63.99 50.12
N ARG A 475 24.23 63.83 49.50
CA ARG A 475 25.57 64.43 49.78
C ARG A 475 26.64 63.60 49.05
N SER A 476 27.24 64.07 47.96
CA SER A 476 28.36 65.04 47.85
C SER A 476 29.66 64.55 48.50
N ASP A 477 30.65 64.37 47.62
CA ASP A 477 32.10 64.49 47.77
C ASP A 477 32.88 63.50 48.65
N GLY A 478 33.88 62.86 48.02
CA GLY A 478 34.99 62.27 48.76
C GLY A 478 35.83 61.20 48.08
N ARG A 479 36.39 61.50 46.89
CA ARG A 479 37.41 60.74 46.13
C ARG A 479 36.98 59.53 45.33
#